data_AF-A0A1A6GZH5-F1
#
_entry.id   AF-A0A1A6GZH5-F1
#
_cell.length_a   1.000
_cell.length_b   1.000
_cell.length_c   1.000
_cell.angle_alpha   90.00
_cell.angle_beta   90.00
_cell.angle_gamma   90.00
#
_symmetry.space_group_name_H-M   'P 1'
#
loop_
_entity.id
_entity.type
_entity.pdbx_description
1 polymer ?
#
loop_
_entity_poly.entity_id
_entity_poly.type
_entity_poly.pdbx_seq_one_letter_code
_entity_poly.pdbx_strand_id
1 'polypeptide(L)'
;RKNLSLFLSISLLTFWGTSLLGARLYWMGNKPPSFSNSDNPAADSDSLLARTLTFFYLPTKNLWLLLCPDTLSFDWSMDAVPLLKTVCDWRNLHTVAFYSGLLLLAYCGLKNPSLEGECNGKAVTNGKQNANGHSCHSDVEYRNSEMKPSFASK
;
A
#
# COMPACT_ATOMS: atom_id res chain seq x y z
N ARG A 1 -9.13 24.46 -11.09
CA ARG A 1 -8.72 23.64 -12.26
C ARG A 1 -7.88 22.41 -11.90
N LYS A 2 -6.92 22.47 -10.96
CA LYS A 2 -6.04 21.32 -10.61
C LYS A 2 -6.78 20.09 -10.07
N ASN A 3 -7.77 20.26 -9.19
CA ASN A 3 -8.52 19.13 -8.61
C ASN A 3 -9.52 18.48 -9.57
N LEU A 4 -9.88 19.16 -10.68
CA LEU A 4 -10.85 18.63 -11.63
C LEU A 4 -10.34 17.36 -12.31
N SER A 5 -9.05 17.33 -12.65
CA SER A 5 -8.43 16.12 -13.23
C SER A 5 -8.44 14.96 -12.23
N LEU A 6 -8.17 15.21 -10.95
CA LEU A 6 -8.24 14.17 -9.91
C LEU A 6 -9.66 13.64 -9.75
N PHE A 7 -10.66 14.53 -9.63
CA PHE A 7 -12.06 14.11 -9.54
C PHE A 7 -12.50 13.32 -10.77
N LEU A 8 -12.07 13.73 -11.96
CA LEU A 8 -12.36 13.00 -13.20
C LEU A 8 -11.69 11.61 -13.18
N SER A 9 -10.42 11.51 -12.81
CA SER A 9 -9.72 10.22 -12.70
C SER A 9 -10.37 9.29 -11.67
N ILE A 10 -10.74 9.80 -10.49
CA ILE A 10 -11.46 9.03 -9.46
C ILE A 10 -12.81 8.59 -10.01
N SER A 11 -13.56 9.48 -10.64
CA SER A 11 -14.87 9.16 -11.23
C SER A 11 -14.74 8.08 -12.30
N LEU A 12 -13.78 8.20 -13.23
CA LEU A 12 -13.54 7.19 -14.26
C LEU A 12 -13.15 5.84 -13.64
N LEU A 13 -12.25 5.85 -12.64
CA LEU A 13 -11.81 4.65 -11.95
C LEU A 13 -12.99 3.94 -11.27
N THR A 14 -13.84 4.70 -10.57
CA THR A 14 -15.03 4.14 -9.92
C THR A 14 -16.03 3.61 -10.93
N PHE A 15 -16.28 4.34 -12.03
CA PHE A 15 -17.24 3.94 -13.06
C PHE A 15 -16.80 2.67 -13.79
N TRP A 16 -15.56 2.63 -14.27
CA TRP A 16 -15.03 1.44 -14.94
C TRP A 16 -14.91 0.27 -13.98
N GLY A 17 -14.48 0.51 -12.73
CA GLY A 17 -14.39 -0.53 -11.70
C GLY A 17 -15.73 -1.18 -11.41
N THR A 18 -16.79 -0.40 -11.17
CA THR A 18 -18.13 -0.95 -10.91
C THR A 18 -18.73 -1.61 -12.14
N SER A 19 -18.53 -1.05 -13.33
CA SER A 19 -19.03 -1.62 -14.59
C SER A 19 -18.38 -2.98 -14.89
N LEU A 20 -17.05 -3.08 -14.79
CA LEU A 20 -16.32 -4.33 -14.99
C LEU A 20 -16.67 -5.38 -13.92
N LEU A 21 -16.82 -4.95 -12.65
CA LEU A 21 -17.27 -5.85 -11.58
C LEU A 21 -18.68 -6.36 -11.84
N GLY A 22 -19.61 -5.49 -12.24
CA GLY A 22 -20.98 -5.87 -12.59
C GLY A 22 -21.02 -6.85 -13.76
N ALA A 23 -20.26 -6.58 -14.83
CA ALA A 23 -20.11 -7.48 -15.96
C ALA A 23 -19.55 -8.85 -15.54
N ARG A 24 -18.54 -8.86 -14.65
CA ARG A 24 -17.95 -10.08 -14.11
C ARG A 24 -18.97 -10.91 -13.33
N LEU A 25 -19.72 -10.29 -12.42
CA LEU A 25 -20.74 -10.96 -11.60
C LEU A 25 -21.89 -11.51 -12.46
N TYR A 26 -22.33 -10.72 -13.44
CA TYR A 26 -23.32 -11.16 -14.43
C TYR A 26 -22.84 -12.38 -15.21
N TRP A 27 -21.60 -12.35 -15.72
CA TRP A 27 -21.01 -13.47 -16.45
C TRP A 27 -20.87 -14.73 -15.58
N MET A 28 -20.60 -14.56 -14.28
CA MET A 28 -20.54 -15.66 -13.30
C MET A 28 -21.92 -16.18 -12.88
N GLY A 29 -23.01 -15.66 -13.47
CA GLY A 29 -24.38 -16.12 -13.20
C GLY A 29 -24.95 -15.65 -11.87
N ASN A 30 -24.37 -14.61 -11.24
CA ASN A 30 -24.81 -14.04 -9.96
C ASN A 30 -25.01 -15.06 -8.82
N LYS A 31 -24.33 -16.21 -8.88
CA LYS A 31 -24.33 -17.21 -7.81
C LYS A 31 -22.96 -17.25 -7.17
N PRO A 32 -22.87 -17.32 -5.84
CA PRO A 32 -21.60 -17.55 -5.20
C PRO A 32 -21.06 -18.93 -5.61
N PRO A 33 -19.75 -19.07 -5.88
CA PRO A 33 -19.15 -20.38 -6.05
C PRO A 33 -19.29 -21.19 -4.75
N SER A 34 -19.54 -22.50 -4.89
CA SER A 34 -19.51 -23.43 -3.76
C SER A 34 -18.08 -23.85 -3.50
N PHE A 35 -17.62 -23.70 -2.27
CA PHE A 35 -16.30 -24.18 -1.84
C PHE A 35 -16.48 -25.35 -0.87
N SER A 36 -15.54 -26.29 -0.93
CA SER A 36 -15.40 -27.35 0.05
C SER A 36 -14.57 -26.87 1.24
N ASN A 37 -14.71 -27.55 2.39
CA ASN A 37 -13.87 -27.28 3.56
C ASN A 37 -12.37 -27.36 3.22
N SER A 38 -11.97 -28.31 2.36
CA SER A 38 -10.60 -28.47 1.92
C SER A 38 -10.05 -27.28 1.12
N ASP A 39 -10.89 -26.49 0.46
CA ASP A 39 -10.42 -25.33 -0.32
C ASP A 39 -9.96 -24.19 0.60
N ASN A 40 -10.71 -23.95 1.69
CA ASN A 40 -10.39 -22.93 2.68
C ASN A 40 -11.00 -23.30 4.05
N PRO A 41 -10.31 -24.11 4.86
CA PRO A 41 -10.80 -24.52 6.17
C PRO A 41 -11.06 -23.34 7.11
N ALA A 42 -10.27 -22.27 6.97
CA ALA A 42 -10.43 -21.05 7.78
C ALA A 42 -11.70 -20.27 7.44
N ALA A 43 -12.12 -20.23 6.17
CA ALA A 43 -13.38 -19.60 5.76
C ALA A 43 -14.61 -20.44 6.11
N ASP A 44 -14.47 -21.76 6.04
CA ASP A 44 -15.57 -22.71 6.23
C ASP A 44 -15.83 -23.06 7.72
N SER A 45 -14.94 -22.67 8.63
CA SER A 45 -15.13 -22.90 10.07
C SER A 45 -16.40 -22.24 10.63
N ASP A 46 -17.16 -22.99 11.45
CA ASP A 46 -18.37 -22.50 12.14
C ASP A 46 -18.08 -21.37 13.15
N SER A 47 -16.89 -21.37 13.76
CA SER A 47 -16.52 -20.38 14.77
C SER A 47 -16.04 -19.08 14.12
N LEU A 48 -16.80 -18.00 14.30
CA LEU A 48 -16.40 -16.64 13.88
C LEU A 48 -15.06 -16.22 14.48
N LEU A 49 -14.79 -16.62 15.72
CA LEU A 49 -13.52 -16.35 16.38
C LEU A 49 -12.38 -17.06 15.63
N ALA A 50 -12.53 -18.34 15.31
CA ALA A 50 -11.49 -19.08 14.61
C ALA A 50 -11.23 -18.53 13.20
N ARG A 51 -12.29 -18.16 12.49
CA ARG A 51 -12.20 -17.49 11.17
C ARG A 51 -11.38 -16.20 11.30
N THR A 52 -11.81 -15.29 12.16
CA THR A 52 -11.20 -13.97 12.30
C THR A 52 -9.73 -14.05 12.72
N LEU A 53 -9.41 -14.79 13.78
CA LEU A 53 -8.03 -14.96 14.23
C LEU A 53 -7.14 -15.55 13.13
N THR A 54 -7.61 -16.57 12.43
CA THR A 54 -6.84 -17.21 11.36
C THR A 54 -6.63 -16.27 10.19
N PHE A 55 -7.65 -15.51 9.76
CA PHE A 55 -7.52 -14.51 8.69
C PHE A 55 -6.53 -13.39 9.03
N PHE A 56 -6.49 -12.93 10.29
CA PHE A 56 -5.48 -11.96 10.72
C PHE A 56 -4.07 -12.57 10.78
N TYR A 57 -3.97 -13.86 11.10
CA TYR A 57 -2.69 -14.55 11.15
C TYR A 57 -2.09 -14.84 9.76
N LEU A 58 -2.92 -15.07 8.74
CA LEU A 58 -2.47 -15.43 7.39
C LEU A 58 -1.48 -14.41 6.78
N PRO A 59 -1.70 -13.08 6.79
CA PRO A 59 -0.70 -12.11 6.33
C PRO A 59 0.63 -12.22 7.05
N THR A 60 0.60 -12.50 8.35
CA THR A 60 1.82 -12.68 9.16
C THR A 60 2.58 -13.94 8.75
N LYS A 61 1.86 -15.04 8.49
CA LYS A 61 2.46 -16.27 7.92
C LYS A 61 3.06 -16.04 6.53
N ASN A 62 2.36 -15.30 5.67
CA ASN A 62 2.84 -14.98 4.33
C ASN A 62 4.10 -14.11 4.38
N LEU A 63 4.16 -13.12 5.28
CA LEU A 63 5.40 -12.36 5.50
C LEU A 63 6.53 -13.29 5.94
N TRP A 64 6.27 -14.21 6.87
CA TRP A 64 7.28 -15.16 7.31
C TRP A 64 7.80 -16.03 6.17
N LEU A 65 6.93 -16.49 5.25
CA LEU A 65 7.34 -17.23 4.05
C LEU A 65 8.26 -16.42 3.12
N LEU A 66 8.04 -15.11 3.01
CA LEU A 66 8.96 -14.22 2.26
C LEU A 66 10.34 -14.13 2.89
N LEU A 67 10.42 -14.19 4.23
CA LEU A 67 11.68 -14.14 4.98
C LEU A 67 12.38 -15.51 5.02
N CYS A 68 11.60 -16.58 5.16
CA CYS A 68 12.05 -17.94 5.31
C CYS A 68 11.13 -18.89 4.51
N PRO A 69 11.53 -19.26 3.28
CA PRO A 69 10.74 -20.18 2.46
C PRO A 69 10.92 -21.60 2.98
N ASP A 70 9.92 -22.12 3.69
CA ASP A 70 9.99 -23.44 4.32
C ASP A 70 8.94 -24.41 3.74
N THR A 71 7.66 -24.00 3.71
CA THR A 71 6.56 -24.80 3.13
C THR A 71 5.86 -23.99 2.04
N LEU A 72 6.10 -24.34 0.77
CA LEU A 72 5.52 -23.69 -0.42
C LEU A 72 4.33 -24.46 -1.02
N SER A 73 3.99 -25.62 -0.45
CA SER A 73 2.84 -26.40 -0.88
C SER A 73 1.61 -26.04 -0.05
N PHE A 74 0.56 -25.56 -0.72
CA PHE A 74 -0.73 -25.15 -0.17
C PHE A 74 -0.67 -23.96 0.80
N ASP A 75 -1.15 -22.80 0.35
CA ASP A 75 -1.03 -21.55 1.12
C ASP A 75 -2.12 -21.38 2.21
N TRP A 76 -3.26 -22.07 2.08
CA TRP A 76 -4.45 -21.94 2.95
C TRP A 76 -5.51 -23.05 2.76
N SER A 77 -5.19 -24.09 1.99
CA SER A 77 -6.05 -25.23 1.67
C SER A 77 -5.55 -26.48 2.39
N MET A 78 -6.36 -27.56 2.43
CA MET A 78 -5.97 -28.89 2.93
C MET A 78 -5.40 -28.86 4.36
N ASP A 79 -5.90 -27.95 5.21
CA ASP A 79 -5.42 -27.72 6.58
C ASP A 79 -3.93 -27.34 6.70
N ALA A 80 -3.32 -26.80 5.64
CA ALA A 80 -1.92 -26.36 5.63
C ALA A 80 -1.59 -25.33 6.73
N VAL A 81 -2.58 -24.52 7.12
CA VAL A 81 -2.49 -23.61 8.26
C VAL A 81 -3.51 -24.03 9.33
N PRO A 82 -3.07 -24.57 10.49
CA PRO A 82 -3.99 -24.97 11.54
C PRO A 82 -4.77 -23.79 12.10
N LEU A 83 -6.10 -23.92 12.25
CA LEU A 83 -6.96 -22.84 12.72
C LEU A 83 -6.58 -22.36 14.13
N LEU A 84 -6.67 -21.05 14.35
CA LEU A 84 -6.48 -20.44 15.67
C LEU A 84 -7.83 -20.42 16.39
N LYS A 85 -8.09 -21.43 17.23
CA LYS A 85 -9.38 -21.59 17.92
C LYS A 85 -9.51 -20.77 19.21
N THR A 86 -8.40 -20.20 19.70
CA THR A 86 -8.35 -19.42 20.95
C THR A 86 -7.46 -18.20 20.80
N VAL A 87 -7.79 -17.14 21.55
CA VAL A 87 -7.00 -15.91 21.61
C VAL A 87 -5.66 -16.14 22.32
N CYS A 88 -5.60 -17.10 23.24
CA CYS A 88 -4.37 -17.42 23.99
C CYS A 88 -3.35 -18.23 23.18
N ASP A 89 -3.60 -18.49 21.90
CA ASP A 89 -2.62 -19.14 21.02
C ASP A 89 -1.41 -18.22 20.83
N TRP A 90 -0.20 -18.74 21.08
CA TRP A 90 1.06 -18.00 20.94
C TRP A 90 1.25 -17.42 19.54
N ARG A 91 0.64 -18.03 18.51
CA ARG A 91 0.67 -17.53 17.13
C ARG A 91 0.04 -16.14 16.99
N ASN A 92 -0.91 -15.79 17.86
CA ASN A 92 -1.49 -14.45 17.89
C ASN A 92 -0.47 -13.37 18.27
N LEU A 93 0.61 -13.72 18.99
CA LEU A 93 1.68 -12.76 19.30
C LEU A 93 2.38 -12.27 18.03
N HIS A 94 2.61 -13.17 17.06
CA HIS A 94 3.15 -12.79 15.76
C HIS A 94 2.22 -11.85 15.01
N THR A 95 0.91 -12.15 15.02
CA THR A 95 -0.12 -11.30 14.42
C THR A 95 -0.10 -9.89 15.01
N VAL A 96 -0.09 -9.79 16.35
CA VAL A 96 -0.05 -8.50 17.05
C VAL A 96 1.23 -7.73 16.70
N ALA A 97 2.39 -8.39 16.72
CA ALA A 97 3.65 -7.77 16.36
C ALA A 97 3.62 -7.23 14.92
N PHE A 98 3.14 -8.02 13.96
CA PHE A 98 3.03 -7.63 12.55
C PHE A 98 2.14 -6.39 12.37
N TYR A 99 0.91 -6.40 12.90
CA TYR A 99 0.00 -5.26 12.75
C TYR A 99 0.47 -4.03 13.54
N SER A 100 1.10 -4.20 14.70
CA SER A 100 1.73 -3.09 15.42
C SER A 100 2.85 -2.44 14.61
N GLY A 101 3.66 -3.24 13.90
CA GLY A 101 4.69 -2.75 12.99
C GLY A 101 4.11 -2.00 11.80
N LEU A 102 3.03 -2.50 11.18
CA LEU A 102 2.33 -1.80 10.10
C LEU A 102 1.72 -0.47 10.57
N LEU A 103 1.10 -0.45 11.75
CA LEU A 103 0.53 0.77 12.33
C LEU A 103 1.61 1.79 12.66
N LEU A 104 2.74 1.35 13.23
CA LEU A 104 3.87 2.23 13.51
C LEU A 104 4.47 2.77 12.21
N LEU A 105 4.65 1.94 11.19
CA LEU A 105 5.15 2.36 9.88
C LEU A 105 4.22 3.39 9.23
N ALA A 106 2.90 3.14 9.24
CA ALA A 106 1.92 4.08 8.74
C ALA A 106 1.98 5.40 9.52
N TYR A 107 2.04 5.34 10.85
CA TYR A 107 2.16 6.51 11.71
C TYR A 107 3.43 7.32 11.43
N CYS A 108 4.58 6.65 11.30
CA CYS A 108 5.84 7.28 10.93
C CYS A 108 5.79 7.90 9.52
N GLY A 109 5.11 7.26 8.56
CA GLY A 109 4.95 7.80 7.21
C GLY A 109 3.98 8.99 7.13
N LEU A 110 2.94 9.00 7.97
CA LEU A 110 1.98 10.11 8.08
C LEU A 110 2.56 11.29 8.87
N LYS A 111 3.46 11.02 9.81
CA LYS A 111 4.30 12.04 10.43
C LYS A 111 5.30 12.53 9.40
N ASN A 112 5.02 13.64 8.73
CA ASN A 112 6.06 14.39 8.01
C ASN A 112 7.22 14.63 8.98
N PRO A 113 8.44 14.14 8.73
CA PRO A 113 9.59 14.68 9.40
C PRO A 113 9.84 16.04 8.75
N SER A 114 9.13 17.07 9.19
CA SER A 114 9.72 18.41 9.24
C SER A 114 10.79 18.35 10.33
N LEU A 115 11.88 17.64 10.08
CA LEU A 115 13.12 17.82 10.81
C LEU A 115 13.72 19.14 10.31
N GLU A 116 13.07 20.24 10.70
CA GLU A 116 13.72 21.51 10.87
C GLU A 116 14.53 21.40 12.16
N GLY A 117 15.63 20.66 12.08
CA GLY A 117 16.68 20.70 13.08
C GLY A 117 17.57 21.90 12.77
N GLU A 118 17.13 23.09 13.16
CA GLU A 118 17.99 24.27 13.23
C GLU A 118 19.06 24.03 14.30
N CYS A 119 20.18 23.42 13.91
CA CYS A 119 21.44 23.56 14.66
C CYS A 119 22.23 24.68 14.00
N ASN A 120 22.11 25.88 14.57
CA ASN A 120 23.00 26.99 14.34
C ASN A 120 24.43 26.58 14.75
N GLY A 121 25.26 26.29 13.74
CA GLY A 121 26.67 25.94 13.89
C GLY A 121 27.45 26.40 12.66
N LYS A 122 28.05 27.58 12.79
CA LYS A 122 28.80 28.34 11.79
C LYS A 122 29.83 27.49 11.00
N ALA A 123 29.72 27.55 9.66
CA ALA A 123 30.77 27.53 8.61
C ALA A 123 31.96 26.54 8.70
N VAL A 124 32.09 25.65 7.70
CA VAL A 124 33.29 25.49 6.84
C VAL A 124 32.87 24.98 5.46
N THR A 125 33.31 25.68 4.42
CA THR A 125 33.16 25.34 2.99
C THR A 125 34.02 24.15 2.59
N ASN A 126 33.48 23.14 1.91
CA ASN A 126 34.20 22.49 0.80
C ASN A 126 33.23 21.72 -0.12
N GLY A 127 33.36 21.95 -1.41
CA GLY A 127 32.43 21.49 -2.43
C GLY A 127 32.60 20.02 -2.78
N LYS A 128 31.46 19.34 -3.00
CA LYS A 128 31.30 18.35 -4.06
C LYS A 128 29.81 18.08 -4.28
N GLN A 129 29.26 18.65 -5.34
CA GLN A 129 27.88 18.43 -5.75
C GLN A 129 27.84 17.14 -6.59
N ASN A 130 27.54 16.01 -5.97
CA ASN A 130 27.18 14.79 -6.69
C ASN A 130 25.70 14.51 -6.40
N ALA A 131 24.81 14.96 -7.27
CA ALA A 131 23.38 14.65 -7.22
C ALA A 131 22.92 14.10 -8.56
N ASN A 132 22.93 12.77 -8.69
CA ASN A 132 22.08 12.08 -9.66
C ASN A 132 20.69 11.98 -9.03
N GLY A 133 19.88 13.00 -9.23
CA GLY A 133 18.49 13.05 -8.78
C GLY A 133 17.64 13.64 -9.91
N HIS A 134 16.90 12.78 -10.59
CA HIS A 134 15.97 13.15 -11.65
C HIS A 134 14.87 14.04 -11.07
N SER A 135 15.00 15.36 -11.26
CA SER A 135 13.95 16.30 -10.89
C SER A 135 12.97 16.44 -12.06
N CYS A 136 11.71 16.12 -11.79
CA CYS A 136 10.58 16.34 -12.65
C CYS A 136 10.34 17.86 -12.74
N HIS A 137 10.82 18.52 -13.79
CA HIS A 137 10.59 19.94 -14.00
C HIS A 137 9.15 20.15 -14.49
N SER A 138 8.26 20.59 -13.61
CA SER A 138 6.90 20.98 -13.98
C SER A 138 6.92 22.36 -14.65
N ASP A 139 6.33 22.45 -15.85
CA ASP A 139 6.15 23.64 -16.70
C ASP A 139 5.60 24.88 -15.97
N VAL A 140 6.48 25.66 -15.35
CA VAL A 140 6.20 27.02 -14.86
C VAL A 140 7.26 28.00 -15.39
N GLU A 141 7.66 27.83 -16.65
CA GLU A 141 8.55 28.77 -17.34
C GLU A 141 7.99 29.10 -18.74
N TYR A 142 6.74 29.54 -18.78
CA TYR A 142 6.11 30.06 -20.00
C TYR A 142 5.47 31.44 -19.81
N ARG A 143 6.01 32.26 -18.90
CA ARG A 143 5.40 33.56 -18.60
C ARG A 143 6.33 34.73 -18.26
N ASN A 144 7.63 34.69 -18.61
CA ASN A 144 8.53 35.82 -18.33
C ASN A 144 9.58 36.14 -19.42
N SER A 145 9.31 35.82 -20.69
CA SER A 145 10.25 36.16 -21.77
C SER A 145 9.57 36.65 -23.04
N GLU A 146 8.66 37.61 -22.93
CA GLU A 146 8.32 38.49 -24.06
C GLU A 146 8.12 39.91 -23.54
N MET A 147 9.21 40.69 -23.45
CA MET A 147 9.19 42.10 -23.84
C MET A 147 10.61 42.66 -24.02
N LYS A 148 10.84 43.18 -25.24
CA LYS A 148 11.73 44.30 -25.64
C LYS A 148 13.23 44.05 -25.91
N PRO A 149 13.68 44.30 -27.17
CA PRO A 149 15.03 44.81 -27.45
C PRO A 149 15.07 46.36 -27.37
N SER A 150 16.20 46.88 -26.90
CA SER A 150 16.48 48.29 -26.61
C SER A 150 17.22 49.03 -27.75
N PHE A 151 16.69 50.20 -28.12
CA PHE A 151 17.29 51.47 -28.56
C PHE A 151 18.69 51.62 -29.21
N ALA A 152 18.67 52.35 -30.35
CA ALA A 152 19.39 53.59 -30.72
C ALA A 152 20.85 53.63 -31.25
N SER A 153 20.93 54.08 -32.51
CA SER A 153 21.76 55.16 -33.12
C SER A 153 23.30 55.06 -33.18
N LYS A 154 23.79 55.07 -34.42
CA LYS A 154 24.63 56.14 -35.00
C LYS A 154 24.24 56.35 -36.46
#